data_AF-A0A7V1D465-F1
#
_entry.id   AF-A0A7V1D465-F1
#
_cell.length_a   1.000
_cell.length_b   1.000
_cell.length_c   1.000
_cell.angle_alpha   90.00
_cell.angle_beta   90.00
_cell.angle_gamma   90.00
#
_symmetry.space_group_name_H-M   'P 1'
#
loop_
_entity.id
_entity.type
_entity.pdbx_description
1 polymer ?
#
loop_
_entity_poly.entity_id
_entity_poly.type
_entity_poly.pdbx_seq_one_letter_code
_entity_poly.pdbx_strand_id
1 'polypeptide(L)'
;MSKLFRFILLLLLASSSVAAPHGDTLYNKNCGACHGLDGSGGVGVPLSLPSFQASVDDHFLFQTIRHGRPGRVMPAFTDLSDAQINAIVKHLRSLTPDIKPVKFDNQKVIKGDIANGKQLYTENCAQCHGARGEGGHGTGVTFSRPRDLPIIAPALNNSGFLKAASDEMIHYTITHGRRGTPMQAFGRKGQNEREIDDIVAYLRSFEQGKHWTPIAVDEATITMESEYGLEETVESLQLAAIGKNFKIIRVQNLEDGMFPEEEQDQRSVIVYFCNFDFVNRAINID
;
A
#
# COMPACT_ATOMS: atom_id res chain seq x y z
N MET A 1 25.19 20.25 -72.36
CA MET A 1 24.71 18.96 -71.80
C MET A 1 25.73 18.50 -70.76
N SER A 2 25.51 18.31 -69.48
CA SER A 2 24.48 18.62 -68.47
C SER A 2 25.23 18.52 -67.14
N LYS A 3 25.27 19.61 -66.34
CA LYS A 3 25.92 19.59 -65.02
C LYS A 3 25.01 18.86 -64.03
N LEU A 4 25.48 17.73 -63.50
CA LEU A 4 24.76 16.91 -62.53
C LEU A 4 24.71 17.65 -61.18
N PHE A 5 23.53 18.14 -60.80
CA PHE A 5 23.27 18.75 -59.49
C PHE A 5 23.08 17.62 -58.47
N ARG A 6 24.01 17.47 -57.52
CA ARG A 6 23.83 16.57 -56.37
C ARG A 6 22.88 17.22 -55.37
N PHE A 7 21.65 16.72 -55.31
CA PHE A 7 20.72 17.02 -54.22
C PHE A 7 21.20 16.31 -52.94
N ILE A 8 21.58 17.08 -51.93
CA ILE A 8 21.78 16.59 -50.56
C ILE A 8 20.40 16.52 -49.92
N LEU A 9 19.86 15.31 -49.81
CA LEU A 9 18.63 15.04 -49.06
C LEU A 9 18.98 15.04 -47.56
N LEU A 10 18.70 16.15 -46.88
CA LEU A 10 18.71 16.19 -45.41
C LEU A 10 17.56 15.31 -44.89
N LEU A 11 17.90 14.12 -44.39
CA LEU A 11 16.98 13.29 -43.63
C LEU A 11 16.76 13.93 -42.25
N LEU A 12 15.65 14.64 -42.08
CA LEU A 12 15.14 15.03 -40.76
C LEU A 12 14.70 13.75 -40.03
N LEU A 13 15.53 13.27 -39.11
CA LEU A 13 15.15 12.26 -38.12
C LEU A 13 14.08 12.88 -37.21
N ALA A 14 12.82 12.68 -37.57
CA ALA A 14 11.69 12.91 -36.68
C ALA A 14 11.89 12.00 -35.46
N SER A 15 12.25 12.60 -34.33
CA SER A 15 12.31 11.89 -33.06
C SER A 15 10.90 11.43 -32.74
N SER A 16 10.63 10.14 -32.87
CA SER A 16 9.38 9.54 -32.40
C SER A 16 9.30 9.77 -30.90
N SER A 17 8.53 10.77 -30.51
CA SER A 17 8.04 10.96 -29.15
C SER A 17 7.31 9.67 -28.78
N VAL A 18 7.97 8.76 -28.05
CA VAL A 18 7.28 7.67 -27.35
C VAL A 18 6.25 8.36 -26.46
N ALA A 19 4.96 8.15 -26.75
CA ALA A 19 3.88 8.73 -25.97
C ALA A 19 4.11 8.36 -24.49
N ALA A 20 4.05 9.37 -23.61
CA ALA A 20 4.23 9.13 -22.19
C ALA A 20 3.20 8.10 -21.71
N PRO A 21 3.59 7.10 -20.89
CA PRO A 21 2.65 6.09 -20.43
C PRO A 21 1.46 6.73 -19.71
N HIS A 22 0.25 6.25 -20.01
CA HIS A 22 -0.99 6.70 -19.39
C HIS A 22 -1.02 6.28 -17.91
N GLY A 23 -0.77 7.24 -17.01
CA GLY A 23 -0.66 7.01 -15.57
C GLY A 23 -1.95 6.52 -14.90
N ASP A 24 -3.10 6.95 -15.41
CA ASP A 24 -4.44 6.53 -15.03
C ASP A 24 -4.67 5.05 -15.36
N THR A 25 -4.32 4.60 -16.57
CA THR A 25 -4.43 3.18 -16.95
C THR A 25 -3.53 2.31 -16.08
N LEU A 26 -2.30 2.76 -15.82
CA LEU A 26 -1.37 2.07 -14.93
C LEU A 26 -1.90 2.01 -13.49
N TYR A 27 -2.45 3.11 -12.98
CA TYR A 27 -3.04 3.15 -11.65
C TYR A 27 -4.24 2.22 -11.52
N ASN A 28 -5.18 2.25 -12.47
CA ASN A 28 -6.37 1.40 -12.45
C ASN A 28 -5.99 -0.08 -12.45
N LYS A 29 -5.01 -0.46 -13.27
CA LYS A 29 -4.54 -1.85 -13.37
C LYS A 29 -3.82 -2.34 -12.10
N ASN A 30 -3.04 -1.49 -11.44
CA ASN A 30 -2.09 -1.92 -10.41
C ASN A 30 -2.46 -1.49 -8.98
N CYS A 31 -3.31 -0.47 -8.83
CA CYS A 31 -3.54 0.20 -7.55
C CYS A 31 -5.03 0.36 -7.21
N GLY A 32 -5.88 0.61 -8.21
CA GLY A 32 -7.29 0.95 -8.04
C GLY A 32 -8.10 -0.10 -7.26
N ALA A 33 -7.82 -1.39 -7.46
CA ALA A 33 -8.48 -2.48 -6.74
C ALA A 33 -8.31 -2.39 -5.20
N CYS A 34 -7.21 -1.80 -4.73
CA CYS A 34 -6.98 -1.59 -3.30
C CYS A 34 -7.31 -0.16 -2.86
N HIS A 35 -6.85 0.84 -3.61
CA HIS A 35 -6.89 2.25 -3.20
C HIS A 35 -8.11 3.02 -3.73
N GLY A 36 -9.02 2.37 -4.46
CA GLY A 36 -10.14 3.02 -5.15
C GLY A 36 -9.69 3.66 -6.46
N LEU A 37 -10.57 3.74 -7.46
CA LEU A 37 -10.26 4.36 -8.76
C LEU A 37 -10.00 5.87 -8.64
N ASP A 38 -10.59 6.51 -7.63
CA ASP A 38 -10.43 7.92 -7.28
C ASP A 38 -9.44 8.14 -6.11
N GLY A 39 -8.75 7.08 -5.67
CA GLY A 39 -7.84 7.13 -4.53
C GLY A 39 -8.55 7.26 -3.18
N SER A 40 -9.88 7.12 -3.09
CA SER A 40 -10.65 7.25 -1.84
C SER A 40 -10.37 6.17 -0.80
N GLY A 41 -9.63 5.11 -1.16
CA GLY A 41 -9.26 4.00 -0.29
C GLY A 41 -10.17 2.78 -0.46
N GLY A 42 -10.26 1.97 0.60
CA GLY A 42 -11.03 0.72 0.61
C GLY A 42 -10.24 -0.38 1.31
N VAL A 43 -9.66 -1.29 0.53
CA VAL A 43 -8.69 -2.28 1.03
C VAL A 43 -7.37 -1.62 1.42
N GLY A 44 -6.92 -0.68 0.61
CA GLY A 44 -5.77 0.17 0.83
C GLY A 44 -6.15 1.50 1.48
N VAL A 45 -5.12 2.23 1.93
CA VAL A 45 -5.28 3.56 2.53
C VAL A 45 -5.78 4.59 1.50
N PRO A 46 -6.53 5.63 1.92
CA PRO A 46 -7.00 6.68 1.02
C PRO A 46 -5.82 7.54 0.52
N LEU A 47 -5.47 7.40 -0.76
CA LEU A 47 -4.39 8.14 -1.40
C LEU A 47 -4.80 9.55 -1.77
N SER A 48 -6.09 9.83 -1.99
CA SER A 48 -6.60 11.18 -2.27
C SER A 48 -6.87 12.01 -1.01
N LEU A 49 -6.53 11.49 0.19
CA LEU A 49 -6.67 12.24 1.44
C LEU A 49 -5.84 13.54 1.38
N PRO A 50 -6.44 14.73 1.54
CA PRO A 50 -5.72 16.00 1.34
C PRO A 50 -4.52 16.20 2.27
N SER A 51 -4.62 15.76 3.53
CA SER A 51 -3.50 15.85 4.48
C SER A 51 -2.35 14.93 4.09
N PHE A 52 -2.65 13.73 3.56
CA PHE A 52 -1.64 12.81 3.04
C PHE A 52 -0.92 13.44 1.85
N GLN A 53 -1.68 13.87 0.83
CA GLN A 53 -1.13 14.50 -0.38
C GLN A 53 -0.29 15.75 -0.08
N ALA A 54 -0.65 16.54 0.93
CA ALA A 54 0.14 17.68 1.36
C ALA A 54 1.45 17.29 2.09
N SER A 55 1.42 16.21 2.88
CA SER A 55 2.52 15.80 3.77
C SER A 55 3.57 14.88 3.15
N VAL A 56 3.39 14.46 1.89
CA VAL A 56 4.30 13.56 1.19
C VAL A 56 4.75 14.16 -0.14
N ASP A 57 6.02 14.00 -0.47
CA ASP A 57 6.58 14.44 -1.75
C ASP A 57 6.56 13.30 -2.79
N ASP A 58 6.93 13.63 -4.03
CA ASP A 58 6.91 12.66 -5.14
C ASP A 58 7.96 11.56 -4.95
N HIS A 59 9.06 11.87 -4.25
CA HIS A 59 10.07 10.89 -3.88
C HIS A 59 9.47 9.80 -2.98
N PHE A 60 8.76 10.19 -1.91
CA PHE A 60 8.09 9.24 -1.02
C PHE A 60 7.12 8.33 -1.78
N LEU A 61 6.30 8.90 -2.68
CA LEU A 61 5.35 8.13 -3.48
C LEU A 61 6.07 7.15 -4.42
N PHE A 62 7.08 7.63 -5.13
CA PHE A 62 7.88 6.81 -6.04
C PHE A 62 8.54 5.63 -5.30
N GLN A 63 9.24 5.90 -4.20
CA GLN A 63 9.93 4.88 -3.42
C GLN A 63 8.95 3.90 -2.77
N THR A 64 7.78 4.39 -2.33
CA THR A 64 6.73 3.53 -1.79
C THR A 64 6.19 2.56 -2.84
N ILE A 65 6.01 2.99 -4.09
CA ILE A 65 5.61 2.09 -5.19
C ILE A 65 6.74 1.11 -5.52
N ARG A 66 7.98 1.60 -5.65
CA ARG A 66 9.15 0.79 -6.01
C ARG A 66 9.44 -0.32 -5.00
N HIS A 67 9.34 -0.02 -3.70
CA HIS A 67 9.75 -0.92 -2.62
C HIS A 67 8.59 -1.59 -1.89
N GLY A 68 7.36 -1.11 -2.09
CA GLY A 68 6.19 -1.60 -1.38
C GLY A 68 6.31 -1.46 0.12
N ARG A 69 5.65 -2.39 0.82
CA ARG A 69 5.74 -2.57 2.28
C ARG A 69 5.95 -4.06 2.57
N PRO A 70 7.20 -4.57 2.57
CA PRO A 70 7.49 -5.99 2.80
C PRO A 70 6.82 -6.51 4.09
N GLY A 71 6.18 -7.67 4.03
CA GLY A 71 5.41 -8.23 5.14
C GLY A 71 4.04 -7.60 5.37
N ARG A 72 3.60 -6.73 4.45
CA ARG A 72 2.26 -6.12 4.40
C ARG A 72 1.66 -6.32 3.02
N VAL A 73 0.37 -5.96 2.88
CA VAL A 73 -0.42 -6.21 1.66
C VAL A 73 0.05 -5.42 0.45
N MET A 74 0.72 -4.28 0.63
CA MET A 74 1.20 -3.46 -0.48
C MET A 74 2.50 -4.06 -1.05
N PRO A 75 2.46 -4.67 -2.25
CA PRO A 75 3.62 -5.32 -2.83
C PRO A 75 4.64 -4.29 -3.34
N ALA A 76 5.85 -4.75 -3.65
CA ALA A 76 6.82 -3.98 -4.42
C ALA A 76 6.51 -4.12 -5.91
N PHE A 77 6.52 -3.01 -6.64
CA PHE A 77 6.27 -3.02 -8.09
C PHE A 77 7.60 -3.01 -8.86
N THR A 78 8.34 -4.12 -8.78
CA THR A 78 9.67 -4.25 -9.39
C THR A 78 9.64 -4.22 -10.92
N ASP A 79 8.53 -4.67 -11.50
CA ASP A 79 8.38 -4.83 -12.96
C ASP A 79 7.99 -3.52 -13.67
N LEU A 80 7.66 -2.47 -12.90
CA LEU A 80 7.40 -1.14 -13.45
C LEU A 80 8.71 -0.38 -13.67
N SER A 81 8.86 0.20 -14.86
CA SER A 81 9.93 1.15 -15.16
C SER A 81 9.75 2.46 -14.39
N ASP A 82 10.83 3.21 -14.21
CA ASP A 82 10.78 4.53 -13.55
C ASP A 82 9.81 5.49 -14.25
N ALA A 83 9.72 5.43 -15.58
CA ALA A 83 8.77 6.23 -16.35
C ALA A 83 7.31 5.86 -16.03
N GLN A 84 7.01 4.58 -15.85
CA GLN A 84 5.67 4.10 -15.47
C GLN A 84 5.33 4.50 -14.04
N ILE A 85 6.26 4.38 -13.08
CA ILE A 85 6.04 4.82 -11.70
C ILE A 85 5.81 6.33 -11.67
N ASN A 86 6.61 7.13 -12.38
CA ASN A 86 6.42 8.57 -12.47
C ASN A 86 5.06 8.95 -13.09
N ALA A 87 4.59 8.20 -14.08
CA ALA A 87 3.25 8.40 -14.64
C ALA A 87 2.15 8.13 -13.60
N ILE A 88 2.28 7.07 -12.79
CA ILE A 88 1.38 6.79 -11.67
C ILE A 88 1.43 7.93 -10.64
N VAL A 89 2.62 8.39 -10.24
CA VAL A 89 2.77 9.52 -9.29
C VAL A 89 2.09 10.78 -9.83
N LYS A 90 2.27 11.08 -11.12
CA LYS A 90 1.58 12.20 -11.77
C LYS A 90 0.06 12.04 -11.73
N HIS A 91 -0.45 10.84 -11.96
CA HIS A 91 -1.87 10.56 -11.83
C HIS A 91 -2.37 10.74 -10.39
N LEU A 92 -1.65 10.24 -9.38
CA LEU A 92 -1.98 10.45 -7.98
C LEU A 92 -2.09 11.94 -7.62
N ARG A 93 -1.20 12.78 -8.14
CA ARG A 93 -1.28 14.24 -7.95
C ARG A 93 -2.49 14.86 -8.64
N SER A 94 -2.91 14.31 -9.78
CA SER A 94 -4.10 14.78 -10.49
C SER A 94 -5.42 14.49 -9.76
N LEU A 95 -5.42 13.55 -8.80
CA LEU A 95 -6.60 13.28 -7.95
C LEU A 95 -6.89 14.44 -6.97
N THR A 96 -5.88 15.26 -6.66
CA THR A 96 -6.00 16.41 -5.75
C THR A 96 -5.27 17.63 -6.32
N PRO A 97 -5.73 18.21 -7.44
CA PRO A 97 -4.98 19.21 -8.19
C PRO A 97 -4.71 20.50 -7.41
N ASP A 98 -5.55 20.81 -6.43
CA ASP A 98 -5.43 22.02 -5.59
C ASP A 98 -4.45 21.86 -4.41
N ILE A 99 -4.00 20.63 -4.14
CA ILE A 99 -3.10 20.34 -3.03
C ILE A 99 -1.65 20.41 -3.49
N LYS A 100 -0.89 21.34 -2.92
CA LYS A 100 0.54 21.47 -3.16
C LYS A 100 1.31 20.66 -2.12
N PRO A 101 2.08 19.63 -2.52
CA PRO A 101 2.89 18.87 -1.57
C PRO A 101 4.03 19.72 -1.02
N VAL A 102 4.36 19.51 0.26
CA VAL A 102 5.60 20.00 0.83
C VAL A 102 6.77 19.28 0.15
N LYS A 103 7.82 20.05 -0.17
CA LYS A 103 9.06 19.51 -0.70
C LYS A 103 10.03 19.30 0.44
N PHE A 104 10.72 18.16 0.44
CA PHE A 104 11.70 17.78 1.44
C PHE A 104 13.08 17.64 0.80
N ASP A 105 14.13 17.95 1.56
CA ASP A 105 15.47 17.50 1.27
C ASP A 105 15.60 16.03 1.67
N ASN A 106 15.49 15.16 0.67
CA ASN A 106 15.54 13.71 0.88
C ASN A 106 16.93 13.19 1.29
N GLN A 107 17.97 14.04 1.30
CA GLN A 107 19.32 13.70 1.75
C GLN A 107 19.66 14.25 3.14
N LYS A 108 18.80 15.12 3.69
CA LYS A 108 19.05 15.69 5.01
C LYS A 108 18.90 14.62 6.08
N VAL A 109 19.96 14.44 6.85
CA VAL A 109 19.99 13.58 8.02
C VAL A 109 19.74 14.42 9.27
N ILE A 110 18.71 14.06 10.02
CA ILE A 110 18.38 14.67 11.31
C ILE A 110 19.12 13.89 12.40
N LYS A 111 19.84 14.62 13.25
CA LYS A 111 20.56 14.05 14.38
C LYS A 111 19.77 14.30 15.67
N GLY A 112 19.58 13.26 16.45
CA GLY A 112 18.92 13.31 17.75
C GLY A 112 19.45 12.23 18.70
N ASP A 113 19.04 12.31 19.95
CA ASP A 113 19.30 11.32 20.99
C ASP A 113 18.33 10.13 20.84
N ILE A 114 18.86 8.99 20.41
CA ILE A 114 18.11 7.75 20.22
C ILE A 114 17.49 7.25 21.53
N ALA A 115 18.17 7.43 22.67
CA ALA A 115 17.67 6.95 23.96
C ALA A 115 16.47 7.80 24.41
N ASN A 116 16.56 9.12 24.29
CA ASN A 116 15.43 10.01 24.54
C ASN A 116 14.28 9.76 23.56
N GLY A 117 14.59 9.63 22.26
CA GLY A 117 13.63 9.31 21.21
C GLY A 117 12.86 8.03 21.46
N LYS A 118 13.53 6.99 21.99
CA LYS A 118 12.88 5.73 22.40
C LYS A 118 11.88 5.94 23.53
N GLN A 119 12.23 6.74 24.53
CA GLN A 119 11.34 7.04 25.64
C GLN A 119 10.09 7.77 25.14
N LEU A 120 10.29 8.86 24.39
CA LEU A 120 9.21 9.65 23.80
C LEU A 120 8.31 8.79 22.90
N TYR A 121 8.90 7.93 22.08
CA TYR A 121 8.16 7.00 21.24
C TYR A 121 7.31 6.03 22.06
N THR A 122 7.86 5.48 23.13
CA THR A 122 7.15 4.53 24.01
C THR A 122 5.94 5.20 24.66
N GLU A 123 6.09 6.44 25.10
CA GLU A 123 5.05 7.22 25.77
C GLU A 123 3.94 7.69 24.81
N ASN A 124 4.30 8.05 23.56
CA ASN A 124 3.39 8.81 22.68
C ASN A 124 3.00 8.10 21.38
N CYS A 125 3.79 7.13 20.91
CA CYS A 125 3.63 6.54 19.58
C CYS A 125 3.30 5.05 19.62
N ALA A 126 3.86 4.32 20.58
CA ALA A 126 3.81 2.86 20.65
C ALA A 126 2.40 2.29 20.81
N GLN A 127 1.46 3.05 21.39
CA GLN A 127 0.06 2.61 21.54
C GLN A 127 -0.59 2.33 20.18
N CYS A 128 -0.23 3.09 19.14
CA CYS A 128 -0.77 2.93 17.80
C CYS A 128 0.21 2.19 16.89
N HIS A 129 1.49 2.56 16.93
CA HIS A 129 2.52 2.04 16.02
C HIS A 129 3.23 0.78 16.54
N GLY A 130 2.83 0.25 17.70
CA GLY A 130 3.47 -0.92 18.33
C GLY A 130 4.77 -0.58 19.05
N ALA A 131 5.24 -1.47 19.93
CA ALA A 131 6.38 -1.21 20.80
C ALA A 131 7.70 -1.07 20.03
N ARG A 132 7.80 -1.72 18.86
CA ARG A 132 8.98 -1.71 17.99
C ARG A 132 8.67 -1.12 16.62
N GLY A 133 7.62 -0.30 16.49
CA GLY A 133 7.23 0.27 15.19
C GLY A 133 6.60 -0.73 14.24
N GLU A 134 6.14 -1.88 14.73
CA GLU A 134 5.51 -2.90 13.88
C GLU A 134 4.24 -2.41 13.20
N GLY A 135 3.56 -1.37 13.69
CA GLY A 135 2.27 -0.90 13.20
C GLY A 135 1.11 -1.76 13.68
N GLY A 136 -0.12 -1.41 13.30
CA GLY A 136 -1.29 -2.19 13.68
C GLY A 136 -1.28 -3.63 13.13
N HIS A 137 -1.95 -4.53 13.85
CA HIS A 137 -2.17 -5.91 13.42
C HIS A 137 -3.31 -6.01 12.40
N GLY A 138 -3.22 -7.01 11.51
CA GLY A 138 -4.20 -7.24 10.45
C GLY A 138 -3.91 -6.46 9.16
N THR A 139 -4.72 -6.71 8.13
CA THR A 139 -4.65 -6.05 6.81
C THR A 139 -5.27 -4.66 6.79
N GLY A 140 -5.91 -4.22 7.88
CA GLY A 140 -6.82 -3.06 7.85
C GLY A 140 -8.19 -3.34 7.28
N VAL A 141 -8.37 -4.52 6.68
CA VAL A 141 -9.64 -4.97 6.13
C VAL A 141 -9.90 -6.40 6.54
N THR A 142 -10.70 -6.58 7.58
CA THR A 142 -11.55 -7.78 7.58
C THR A 142 -12.57 -7.56 6.47
N PHE A 143 -12.62 -8.43 5.47
CA PHE A 143 -13.67 -8.45 4.43
C PHE A 143 -15.11 -8.46 5.00
N SER A 144 -15.25 -8.58 6.33
CA SER A 144 -16.47 -8.67 7.10
C SER A 144 -16.78 -7.46 8.00
N ARG A 145 -16.00 -6.36 7.96
CA ARG A 145 -16.28 -5.15 8.77
C ARG A 145 -16.59 -3.91 7.92
N PRO A 146 -17.42 -2.99 8.44
CA PRO A 146 -17.67 -1.69 7.83
C PRO A 146 -16.35 -0.93 7.57
N ARG A 147 -16.24 -0.33 6.37
CA ARG A 147 -15.03 0.35 5.83
C ARG A 147 -14.78 1.74 6.45
N ASP A 148 -15.61 2.11 7.40
CA ASP A 148 -15.67 3.34 8.18
C ASP A 148 -14.71 3.33 9.39
N LEU A 149 -13.93 2.25 9.58
CA LEU A 149 -12.91 2.13 10.61
C LEU A 149 -11.57 2.82 10.24
N PRO A 150 -10.82 3.33 11.23
CA PRO A 150 -9.71 4.26 11.04
C PRO A 150 -8.51 3.63 10.33
N ILE A 151 -7.84 4.44 9.51
CA ILE A 151 -6.54 4.17 8.88
C ILE A 151 -5.61 3.52 9.91
N ILE A 152 -5.18 2.29 9.63
CA ILE A 152 -4.24 1.57 10.51
C ILE A 152 -2.92 2.32 10.56
N ALA A 153 -2.39 2.44 11.78
CA ALA A 153 -1.07 2.97 12.02
C ALA A 153 -0.01 2.18 11.23
N PRO A 154 0.74 2.83 10.32
CA PRO A 154 1.73 2.15 9.50
C PRO A 154 2.84 1.53 10.34
N ALA A 155 3.41 0.45 9.83
CA ALA A 155 4.63 -0.16 10.33
C ALA A 155 5.82 0.77 10.07
N LEU A 156 6.26 1.49 11.10
CA LEU A 156 7.37 2.44 11.02
C LEU A 156 8.73 1.76 10.94
N ASN A 157 8.84 0.51 11.41
CA ASN A 157 10.04 -0.31 11.25
C ASN A 157 10.10 -1.05 9.90
N ASN A 158 9.15 -0.80 9.01
CA ASN A 158 9.10 -1.46 7.71
C ASN A 158 10.22 -0.94 6.80
N SER A 159 11.00 -1.84 6.22
CA SER A 159 12.13 -1.48 5.35
C SER A 159 11.71 -0.66 4.11
N GLY A 160 10.54 -0.95 3.54
CA GLY A 160 9.99 -0.16 2.44
C GLY A 160 9.59 1.25 2.88
N PHE A 161 9.06 1.41 4.10
CA PHE A 161 8.74 2.72 4.67
C PHE A 161 10.01 3.53 4.95
N LEU A 162 10.98 2.94 5.63
CA LEU A 162 12.24 3.60 6.00
C LEU A 162 13.03 4.06 4.76
N LYS A 163 13.02 3.28 3.67
CA LYS A 163 13.60 3.69 2.38
C LYS A 163 12.88 4.85 1.70
N ALA A 164 11.55 4.93 1.87
CA ALA A 164 10.73 5.90 1.15
C ALA A 164 10.62 7.24 1.90
N ALA A 165 10.45 7.19 3.21
CA ALA A 165 10.31 8.37 4.04
C ALA A 165 11.68 9.00 4.29
N SER A 166 11.83 10.29 3.99
CA SER A 166 12.99 11.08 4.39
C SER A 166 12.82 11.62 5.82
N ASP A 167 13.92 12.02 6.45
CA ASP A 167 13.90 12.52 7.83
C ASP A 167 13.01 13.75 7.96
N GLU A 168 13.09 14.67 7.00
CA GLU A 168 12.23 15.86 6.99
C GLU A 168 10.75 15.52 6.80
N MET A 169 10.42 14.50 6.01
CA MET A 169 9.03 14.05 5.84
C MET A 169 8.49 13.43 7.13
N ILE A 170 9.29 12.61 7.82
CA ILE A 170 8.93 12.03 9.12
C ILE A 170 8.76 13.15 10.15
N HIS A 171 9.74 14.05 10.27
CA HIS A 171 9.68 15.20 11.15
C HIS A 171 8.42 16.03 10.88
N TYR A 172 8.19 16.42 9.63
CA TYR A 172 7.02 17.20 9.23
C TYR A 172 5.71 16.51 9.61
N THR A 173 5.61 15.20 9.36
CA THR A 173 4.43 14.40 9.72
C THR A 173 4.20 14.38 11.23
N ILE A 174 5.26 14.26 12.03
CA ILE A 174 5.16 14.31 13.50
C ILE A 174 4.74 15.71 13.97
N THR A 175 5.34 16.77 13.41
CA THR A 175 5.02 18.16 13.77
C THR A 175 3.57 18.55 13.45
N HIS A 176 3.00 18.05 12.34
CA HIS A 176 1.70 18.50 11.84
C HIS A 176 0.57 17.47 12.01
N GLY A 177 0.92 16.22 12.32
CA GLY A 177 -0.01 15.11 12.27
C GLY A 177 -0.59 14.89 10.87
N ARG A 178 -1.66 14.10 10.78
CA ARG A 178 -2.43 13.85 9.55
C ARG A 178 -3.91 14.00 9.83
N ARG A 179 -4.46 15.16 9.46
CA ARG A 179 -5.91 15.46 9.55
C ARG A 179 -6.73 14.40 8.83
N GLY A 180 -7.85 13.99 9.41
CA GLY A 180 -8.66 12.89 8.88
C GLY A 180 -8.15 11.50 9.28
N THR A 181 -7.14 11.44 10.16
CA THR A 181 -6.62 10.20 10.73
C THR A 181 -6.44 10.36 12.25
N PRO A 182 -6.30 9.26 13.02
CA PRO A 182 -5.95 9.34 14.43
C PRO A 182 -4.54 9.90 14.72
N MET A 183 -3.65 10.00 13.71
CA MET A 183 -2.29 10.53 13.88
C MET A 183 -2.32 12.05 14.11
N GLN A 184 -2.36 12.47 15.37
CA GLN A 184 -2.33 13.87 15.76
C GLN A 184 -0.91 14.45 15.65
N ALA A 185 -0.81 15.78 15.68
CA ALA A 185 0.47 16.46 15.81
C ALA A 185 1.08 16.17 17.20
N PHE A 186 2.39 15.95 17.23
CA PHE A 186 3.13 15.83 18.48
C PHE A 186 3.49 17.22 19.03
N GLY A 187 3.15 17.45 20.30
CA GLY A 187 3.42 18.73 20.95
C GLY A 187 2.61 19.91 20.38
N ARG A 188 3.05 21.13 20.69
CA ARG A 188 2.52 22.37 20.12
C ARG A 188 3.45 22.86 19.01
N LYS A 189 2.91 23.38 17.92
CA LYS A 189 3.69 23.87 16.76
C LYS A 189 4.83 24.81 17.18
N GLY A 190 6.08 24.44 16.85
CA GLY A 190 7.29 25.21 17.18
C GLY A 190 7.83 25.01 18.61
N GLN A 191 7.20 24.15 19.39
CA GLN A 191 7.72 23.60 20.64
C GLN A 191 8.15 22.17 20.35
N ASN A 192 9.27 21.73 20.93
CA ASN A 192 9.73 20.33 20.91
C ASN A 192 10.45 19.86 19.63
N GLU A 193 11.00 20.77 18.80
CA GLU A 193 11.81 20.39 17.62
C GLU A 193 12.91 19.36 17.96
N ARG A 194 13.62 19.55 19.09
CA ARG A 194 14.64 18.58 19.55
C ARG A 194 14.04 17.21 19.90
N GLU A 195 12.87 17.18 20.54
CA GLU A 195 12.20 15.91 20.87
C GLU A 195 11.75 15.19 19.60
N ILE A 196 11.32 15.93 18.58
CA ILE A 196 10.98 15.35 17.27
C ILE A 196 12.24 14.83 16.59
N ASP A 197 13.34 15.56 16.62
CA ASP A 197 14.65 15.10 16.11
C ASP A 197 15.08 13.79 16.79
N ASP A 198 14.89 13.69 18.10
CA ASP A 198 15.17 12.48 18.88
C ASP A 198 14.28 11.31 18.46
N ILE A 199 12.97 11.55 18.27
CA ILE A 199 12.03 10.54 17.75
C ILE A 199 12.45 10.08 16.34
N VAL A 200 12.81 11.01 15.45
CA VAL A 200 13.28 10.69 14.09
C VAL A 200 14.54 9.83 14.15
N ALA A 201 15.51 10.19 15.00
CA ALA A 201 16.72 9.40 15.20
C ALA A 201 16.41 7.99 15.73
N TYR A 202 15.46 7.85 16.65
CA TYR A 202 15.00 6.54 17.12
C TYR A 202 14.32 5.73 16.01
N LEU A 203 13.45 6.32 15.19
CA LEU A 203 12.84 5.62 14.06
C LEU A 203 13.88 5.13 13.05
N ARG A 204 14.94 5.91 12.80
CA ARG A 204 16.06 5.50 11.94
C ARG A 204 16.88 4.36 12.51
N SER A 205 16.91 4.19 13.83
CA SER A 205 17.58 3.04 14.44
C SER A 205 16.98 1.69 14.00
N PHE A 206 15.72 1.66 13.54
CA PHE A 206 15.08 0.46 13.02
C PHE A 206 15.69 -0.04 11.70
N GLU A 207 16.41 0.79 10.95
CA GLU A 207 17.10 0.38 9.73
C GLU A 207 18.19 -0.68 9.98
N GLN A 208 18.74 -0.68 11.20
CA GLN A 208 19.78 -1.64 11.64
C GLN A 208 19.18 -2.95 12.20
N GLY A 209 17.85 -3.01 12.37
CA GLY A 209 17.15 -4.17 12.91
C GLY A 209 17.00 -5.32 11.91
N LYS A 210 16.64 -6.51 12.42
CA LYS A 210 16.22 -7.63 11.55
C LYS A 210 14.95 -7.24 10.80
N HIS A 211 15.09 -7.00 9.51
CA HIS A 211 13.98 -6.72 8.61
C HIS A 211 13.10 -7.96 8.42
N TRP A 212 11.81 -7.74 8.13
CA TRP A 212 10.91 -8.82 7.71
C TRP A 212 11.56 -9.58 6.56
N THR A 213 11.80 -10.86 6.78
CA THR A 213 12.24 -11.78 5.75
C THR A 213 10.98 -12.30 5.07
N PRO A 214 10.89 -12.29 3.73
CA PRO A 214 9.80 -12.97 3.05
C PRO A 214 9.69 -14.37 3.60
N ILE A 215 8.55 -14.66 4.24
CA ILE A 215 8.16 -16.05 4.46
C ILE A 215 8.10 -16.60 3.03
N ALA A 216 8.86 -17.66 2.76
CA ALA A 216 8.72 -18.39 1.51
C ALA A 216 7.22 -18.61 1.34
N VAL A 217 6.64 -18.02 0.30
CA VAL A 217 5.24 -18.23 0.00
C VAL A 217 5.20 -19.70 -0.33
N ASP A 218 4.78 -20.55 0.61
CA ASP A 218 4.30 -21.85 0.22
C ASP A 218 3.28 -21.54 -0.87
N GLU A 219 3.47 -22.08 -2.07
CA GLU A 219 2.47 -22.02 -3.12
C GLU A 219 1.26 -22.79 -2.61
N ALA A 220 0.48 -22.18 -1.72
CA ALA A 220 -0.82 -22.66 -1.26
C ALA A 220 -1.85 -22.39 -2.35
N THR A 221 -1.45 -22.57 -3.60
CA THR A 221 -2.29 -22.57 -4.78
C THR A 221 -2.26 -23.99 -5.29
N ILE A 222 -3.16 -24.81 -4.78
CA ILE A 222 -3.46 -26.09 -5.41
C ILE A 222 -4.37 -25.74 -6.58
N THR A 223 -3.82 -25.78 -7.80
CA THR A 223 -4.61 -25.66 -9.03
C THR A 223 -5.02 -27.06 -9.47
N MET A 224 -6.32 -27.28 -9.61
CA MET A 224 -6.87 -28.53 -10.11
C MET A 224 -7.95 -28.23 -11.14
N GLU A 225 -7.93 -28.95 -12.25
CA GLU A 225 -9.04 -28.97 -13.20
C GLU A 225 -10.15 -29.87 -12.66
N SER A 226 -11.38 -29.37 -12.67
CA SER A 226 -12.55 -30.16 -12.30
C SER A 226 -13.09 -30.89 -13.53
N GLU A 227 -13.50 -32.15 -13.36
CA GLU A 227 -14.22 -32.90 -14.40
C GLU A 227 -15.69 -32.47 -14.50
N TYR A 228 -16.17 -31.65 -13.55
CA TYR A 228 -17.56 -31.21 -13.42
C TYR A 228 -17.76 -29.77 -13.89
N GLY A 229 -19.03 -29.39 -14.10
CA GLY A 229 -19.40 -27.99 -14.32
C GLY A 229 -19.11 -27.10 -13.10
N LEU A 230 -19.11 -25.78 -13.27
CA LEU A 230 -18.78 -24.83 -12.20
C LEU A 230 -19.66 -25.00 -10.95
N GLU A 231 -20.97 -25.11 -11.14
CA GLU A 231 -21.94 -25.24 -10.05
C GLU A 231 -21.68 -26.51 -9.22
N GLU A 232 -21.59 -27.67 -9.88
CA GLU A 232 -21.30 -28.96 -9.24
C GLU A 232 -19.91 -28.99 -8.59
N THR A 233 -18.92 -28.32 -9.19
CA THR A 233 -17.58 -28.17 -8.62
C THR A 233 -17.64 -27.37 -7.31
N VAL A 234 -18.37 -26.26 -7.31
CA VAL A 234 -18.54 -25.38 -6.14
C VAL A 234 -19.29 -26.11 -5.02
N GLU A 235 -20.35 -26.85 -5.34
CA GLU A 235 -21.06 -27.68 -4.36
C GLU A 235 -20.16 -28.78 -3.76
N SER A 236 -19.44 -29.49 -4.60
CA SER A 236 -18.51 -30.55 -4.18
C SER A 236 -17.41 -30.01 -3.27
N LEU A 237 -16.87 -28.84 -3.61
CA LEU A 237 -15.85 -28.17 -2.81
C LEU A 237 -16.39 -27.73 -1.44
N GLN A 238 -17.62 -27.19 -1.39
CA GLN A 238 -18.28 -26.85 -0.13
C GLN A 238 -18.47 -28.10 0.76
N LEU A 239 -18.97 -29.19 0.19
CA LEU A 239 -19.16 -30.45 0.92
C LEU A 239 -17.83 -31.00 1.44
N ALA A 240 -16.77 -30.98 0.62
CA ALA A 240 -15.43 -31.40 1.02
C ALA A 240 -14.88 -30.56 2.18
N ALA A 241 -15.04 -29.23 2.11
CA ALA A 241 -14.63 -28.31 3.19
C ALA A 241 -15.41 -28.59 4.49
N ILE A 242 -16.74 -28.74 4.40
CA ILE A 242 -17.60 -29.10 5.54
C ILE A 242 -17.17 -30.43 6.15
N GLY A 243 -16.90 -31.45 5.32
CA GLY A 243 -16.40 -32.76 5.75
C GLY A 243 -15.03 -32.72 6.44
N LYS A 244 -14.32 -31.58 6.37
CA LYS A 244 -13.04 -31.32 7.06
C LYS A 244 -13.18 -30.33 8.22
N ASN A 245 -14.38 -30.16 8.78
CA ASN A 245 -14.70 -29.23 9.88
C ASN A 245 -14.53 -27.73 9.54
N PHE A 246 -14.56 -27.38 8.27
CA PHE A 246 -14.66 -25.98 7.87
C PHE A 246 -16.13 -25.55 7.81
N LYS A 247 -16.41 -24.32 8.19
CA LYS A 247 -17.72 -23.69 7.97
C LYS A 247 -17.64 -22.80 6.73
N ILE A 248 -18.58 -22.98 5.81
CA ILE A 248 -18.73 -22.07 4.67
C ILE A 248 -19.22 -20.73 5.21
N ILE A 249 -18.50 -19.67 4.88
CA ILE A 249 -18.77 -18.30 5.31
C ILE A 249 -19.64 -17.59 4.27
N ARG A 250 -19.26 -17.70 2.99
CA ARG A 250 -19.98 -17.10 1.86
C ARG A 250 -19.52 -17.72 0.54
N VAL A 251 -20.37 -17.62 -0.46
CA VAL A 251 -20.06 -17.92 -1.87
C VAL A 251 -20.47 -16.68 -2.66
N GLN A 252 -19.60 -16.19 -3.53
CA GLN A 252 -19.85 -14.99 -4.33
C GLN A 252 -19.05 -15.04 -5.64
N ASN A 253 -19.45 -14.25 -6.62
CA ASN A 253 -18.64 -14.03 -7.81
C ASN A 253 -17.32 -13.33 -7.42
N LEU A 254 -16.27 -13.59 -8.21
CA LEU A 254 -14.96 -12.99 -8.04
C LEU A 254 -15.02 -11.46 -8.13
N GLU A 255 -15.86 -10.98 -9.03
CA GLU A 255 -16.03 -9.57 -9.36
C GLU A 255 -17.09 -8.86 -8.51
N ASP A 256 -17.68 -9.57 -7.53
CA ASP A 256 -18.72 -9.02 -6.67
C ASP A 256 -18.20 -7.80 -5.88
N GLY A 257 -18.87 -6.66 -6.07
CA GLY A 257 -18.48 -5.35 -5.53
C GLY A 257 -17.36 -4.63 -6.29
N MET A 258 -16.88 -5.16 -7.43
CA MET A 258 -15.94 -4.48 -8.34
C MET A 258 -16.64 -3.83 -9.53
N PHE A 259 -17.74 -4.42 -10.02
CA PHE A 259 -18.55 -3.93 -11.14
C PHE A 259 -20.05 -4.00 -10.81
N PRO A 260 -20.93 -3.24 -11.50
CA PRO A 260 -22.39 -3.43 -11.44
C PRO A 260 -22.76 -4.89 -11.75
N GLU A 261 -23.81 -5.43 -11.12
CA GLU A 261 -24.16 -6.86 -11.20
C GLU A 261 -24.32 -7.37 -12.64
N GLU A 262 -24.89 -6.55 -13.52
CA GLU A 262 -25.08 -6.84 -14.95
C GLU A 262 -23.78 -6.95 -15.76
N GLU A 263 -22.66 -6.42 -15.26
CA GLU A 263 -21.34 -6.41 -15.91
C GLU A 263 -20.41 -7.50 -15.37
N GLN A 264 -20.77 -8.19 -14.28
CA GLN A 264 -19.90 -9.16 -13.61
C GLN A 264 -19.82 -10.51 -14.37
N ASP A 265 -18.62 -11.08 -14.45
CA ASP A 265 -18.40 -12.44 -14.93
C ASP A 265 -18.96 -13.49 -13.96
N GLN A 266 -19.98 -14.22 -14.43
CA GLN A 266 -20.65 -15.29 -13.68
C GLN A 266 -19.88 -16.63 -13.73
N ARG A 267 -18.75 -16.70 -14.43
CA ARG A 267 -17.94 -17.93 -14.58
C ARG A 267 -16.85 -18.07 -13.53
N SER A 268 -16.68 -17.05 -12.69
CA SER A 268 -15.60 -16.98 -11.70
C SER A 268 -16.18 -16.79 -10.30
N VAL A 269 -16.07 -17.82 -9.45
CA VAL A 269 -16.68 -17.86 -8.12
C VAL A 269 -15.61 -18.05 -7.04
N ILE A 270 -15.79 -17.37 -5.91
CA ILE A 270 -15.00 -17.56 -4.70
C ILE A 270 -15.88 -18.20 -3.61
N VAL A 271 -15.41 -19.33 -3.06
CA VAL A 271 -15.97 -19.98 -1.88
C VAL A 271 -15.10 -19.66 -0.68
N TYR A 272 -15.66 -18.96 0.32
CA TYR A 272 -14.96 -18.64 1.56
C TYR A 272 -15.35 -19.62 2.63
N PHE A 273 -14.36 -20.22 3.29
CA PHE A 273 -14.58 -21.13 4.40
C PHE A 273 -13.46 -21.00 5.42
N CYS A 274 -13.76 -21.30 6.68
CA CYS A 274 -12.80 -21.19 7.78
C CYS A 274 -12.89 -22.42 8.67
N ASN A 275 -11.75 -22.84 9.21
CA ASN A 275 -11.71 -23.95 10.15
C ASN A 275 -12.12 -23.43 11.53
N PHE A 276 -13.27 -23.89 12.03
CA PHE A 276 -13.77 -23.52 13.36
C PHE A 276 -13.37 -24.53 14.43
N ASP A 277 -12.52 -25.50 14.14
CA ASP A 277 -12.10 -26.53 15.08
C ASP A 277 -11.50 -25.96 16.38
N PHE A 278 -10.76 -24.85 16.30
CA PHE A 278 -10.31 -24.13 17.50
C PHE A 278 -11.48 -23.62 18.35
N VAL A 279 -12.47 -22.98 17.71
CA VAL A 279 -13.64 -22.44 18.41
C VAL A 279 -14.48 -23.57 18.99
N ASN A 280 -14.72 -24.63 18.22
CA ASN A 280 -15.45 -25.83 18.65
C ASN A 280 -14.77 -26.51 19.84
N ARG A 281 -13.44 -26.58 19.87
CA ARG A 281 -12.68 -27.06 21.03
C ARG A 281 -12.78 -26.13 22.23
N ALA A 282 -12.75 -24.81 22.01
CA ALA A 282 -12.84 -23.83 23.08
C ALA A 282 -14.24 -23.71 23.71
N ILE A 283 -15.30 -24.05 22.97
CA ILE A 283 -16.70 -24.02 23.44
C ILE A 283 -17.23 -25.40 23.88
N ASN A 284 -16.47 -26.47 23.67
CA ASN A 284 -16.76 -27.77 24.28
C ASN A 284 -16.52 -27.62 25.79
N ILE A 285 -17.57 -27.25 26.51
CA ILE A 285 -17.63 -27.32 27.96
C ILE A 285 -18.00 -28.77 28.27
N ASP A 286 -17.16 -29.46 29.02
CA ASP A 286 -17.48 -30.76 29.62
C ASP A 286 -18.77 -30.68 30.47
#